data_AF-A0AA44YFD3-F1
#
_entry.id   AF-A0AA44YFD3-F1
#
_cell.length_a   1.000
_cell.length_b   1.000
_cell.length_c   1.000
_cell.angle_alpha   90.00
_cell.angle_beta   90.00
_cell.angle_gamma   90.00
#
_symmetry.space_group_name_H-M   'P 1'
#
loop_
_entity.id
_entity.type
_entity.pdbx_description
1 polymer ?
#
loop_
_entity_poly.entity_id
_entity_poly.type
_entity_poly.pdbx_seq_one_letter_code
_entity_poly.pdbx_strand_id
1 'polypeptide(L)'
;MKERDIEKLNDHQLVDLKNDIEREQKRRADGPKVTTYYVVTCITEAEHFADMDCAMRCLQLRTKELQEWMAEDQENRDYVNKCTGIVSVKLQVKEMNLEHFNMRAAENYFDDICYPEVRDASK
;
A
#
# COMPACT_ATOMS: atom_id res chain seq x y z
N MET A 1 -23.05 -22.58 -13.28
CA MET A 1 -24.25 -22.25 -14.05
C MET A 1 -24.44 -23.32 -15.10
N LYS A 2 -25.58 -24.02 -15.11
CA LYS A 2 -25.91 -24.94 -16.21
C LYS A 2 -26.44 -24.08 -17.36
N GLU A 3 -26.14 -24.42 -18.62
CA GLU A 3 -26.50 -23.64 -19.83
C GLU A 3 -27.97 -23.16 -19.88
N ARG A 4 -28.88 -23.91 -19.23
CA ARG A 4 -30.32 -23.63 -19.09
C ARG A 4 -30.71 -22.37 -18.31
N ASP A 5 -29.77 -21.70 -17.64
CA ASP A 5 -30.06 -20.48 -16.88
C ASP A 5 -29.80 -19.18 -17.67
N ILE A 6 -29.00 -19.23 -18.74
CA ILE A 6 -28.66 -18.04 -19.55
C ILE A 6 -29.83 -17.66 -20.48
N GLU A 7 -30.51 -18.64 -21.07
CA GLU A 7 -31.65 -18.44 -21.98
C GLU A 7 -32.86 -17.77 -21.30
N LYS A 8 -32.88 -17.72 -19.96
CA LYS A 8 -33.95 -17.08 -19.17
C LYS A 8 -33.64 -15.64 -18.78
N LEU A 9 -32.45 -15.15 -19.09
CA LEU A 9 -32.03 -13.79 -18.77
C LEU A 9 -32.62 -12.80 -19.78
N ASN A 10 -33.09 -11.66 -19.28
CA ASN A 10 -33.48 -10.56 -20.16
C ASN A 10 -32.24 -9.79 -20.67
N ASP A 11 -32.44 -8.90 -21.64
CA ASP A 11 -31.36 -8.15 -22.28
C ASP A 11 -30.46 -7.39 -21.29
N HIS A 12 -31.03 -6.81 -20.23
CA HIS A 12 -30.26 -6.13 -19.19
C HIS A 12 -29.39 -7.11 -18.39
N GLN A 13 -29.95 -8.24 -17.98
CA GLN A 13 -29.22 -9.27 -17.24
C GLN A 13 -28.11 -9.91 -18.09
N LEU A 14 -28.31 -10.02 -19.41
CA LEU A 14 -27.27 -10.48 -20.33
C LEU A 14 -26.11 -9.47 -20.44
N VAL A 15 -26.42 -8.17 -20.46
CA VAL A 15 -25.40 -7.11 -20.45
C VAL A 15 -24.62 -7.11 -19.14
N ASP A 16 -25.28 -7.24 -17.99
CA ASP A 16 -24.62 -7.34 -16.69
C ASP A 16 -23.68 -8.55 -16.61
N LEU A 17 -24.16 -9.72 -17.04
CA LEU A 17 -23.36 -10.94 -17.09
C LEU A 17 -22.13 -10.77 -18.01
N LYS A 18 -22.29 -10.14 -19.17
CA LYS A 18 -21.17 -9.84 -20.07
C LYS A 18 -20.14 -8.94 -19.39
N ASN A 19 -20.57 -7.87 -18.73
CA ASN A 19 -19.69 -6.95 -18.00
C ASN A 19 -18.94 -7.64 -16.86
N ASP A 20 -19.59 -8.56 -16.16
CA ASP A 20 -18.96 -9.34 -15.10
C ASP A 20 -17.91 -10.31 -15.64
N ILE A 21 -18.20 -10.97 -16.77
CA ILE A 21 -17.22 -11.82 -17.46
C ILE A 21 -16.02 -11.00 -17.92
N GLU A 22 -16.24 -9.83 -18.53
CA GLU A 22 -15.15 -8.95 -19.00
C GLU A 22 -14.29 -8.44 -17.83
N ARG A 23 -14.92 -8.05 -16.72
CA ARG A 23 -14.21 -7.67 -15.48
C ARG A 23 -13.37 -8.82 -14.95
N GLU A 24 -13.91 -10.03 -14.93
CA GLU A 24 -13.22 -11.19 -14.39
C GLU A 24 -12.10 -11.69 -15.31
N GLN A 25 -12.29 -11.60 -16.63
CA GLN A 25 -11.22 -11.83 -17.60
C GLN A 25 -10.09 -10.82 -17.43
N LYS A 26 -10.41 -9.54 -17.24
CA LYS A 26 -9.41 -8.50 -16.97
C LYS A 26 -8.66 -8.76 -15.66
N ARG A 27 -9.37 -9.12 -14.58
CA ARG A 27 -8.76 -9.47 -13.29
C ARG A 27 -7.81 -10.67 -13.40
N ARG A 28 -8.18 -11.69 -14.20
CA ARG A 28 -7.33 -12.86 -14.45
C ARG A 28 -6.13 -12.53 -15.34
N ALA A 29 -6.31 -11.68 -16.35
CA ALA A 29 -5.22 -11.20 -17.21
C ALA A 29 -4.20 -10.37 -16.40
N ASP A 30 -4.67 -9.60 -15.42
CA ASP A 30 -3.85 -8.79 -14.51
C ASP A 30 -3.02 -9.61 -13.51
N GLY A 31 -3.16 -10.94 -13.52
CA GLY A 31 -2.37 -11.90 -12.76
C GLY A 31 -2.55 -11.84 -11.23
N PRO A 32 -1.86 -12.72 -10.49
CA PRO A 32 -1.84 -12.66 -9.02
C PRO A 32 -1.34 -11.29 -8.54
N LYS A 33 -2.00 -10.76 -7.51
CA LYS A 33 -1.59 -9.51 -6.84
C LYS A 33 -0.96 -9.83 -5.49
N VAL A 34 0.01 -9.01 -5.10
CA VAL A 34 0.68 -9.01 -3.80
C VAL A 34 0.35 -7.69 -3.13
N THR A 35 -0.04 -7.75 -1.87
CA THR A 35 -0.23 -6.57 -1.03
C THR A 35 1.14 -6.06 -0.59
N THR A 36 1.36 -4.76 -0.79
CA THR A 36 2.57 -4.04 -0.39
C THR A 36 2.15 -2.79 0.38
N TYR A 37 3.08 -2.19 1.08
CA TYR A 37 2.83 -1.03 1.93
C TYR A 37 3.81 0.08 1.60
N TYR A 38 3.43 1.31 1.89
CA TYR A 38 4.40 2.40 1.93
C TYR A 38 4.05 3.40 3.03
N VAL A 39 5.09 3.94 3.65
CA VAL A 39 5.02 5.00 4.65
C VAL A 39 5.51 6.28 4.00
N VAL A 40 4.74 7.35 4.13
CA VAL A 40 5.11 8.66 3.59
C VAL A 40 4.90 9.72 4.66
N THR A 41 5.83 10.66 4.72
CA THR A 41 5.72 11.89 5.50
C THR A 41 5.79 13.09 4.57
N CYS A 42 5.50 14.28 5.07
CA CYS A 42 5.69 15.50 4.29
C CYS A 42 7.15 16.01 4.27
N ILE A 43 8.05 15.39 5.05
CA ILE A 43 9.44 15.84 5.23
C ILE A 43 10.47 14.82 4.75
N THR A 44 10.05 13.58 4.46
CA THR A 44 10.89 12.49 3.96
C THR A 44 10.33 11.91 2.68
N GLU A 45 11.17 11.20 1.92
CA GLU A 45 10.71 10.38 0.80
C GLU A 45 9.81 9.22 1.30
N ALA A 46 9.08 8.61 0.37
CA ALA A 46 8.25 7.45 0.67
C ALA A 46 9.12 6.20 0.82
N GLU A 47 8.89 5.46 1.90
CA GLU A 47 9.53 4.19 2.20
C GLU A 47 8.57 3.05 1.89
N HIS A 48 9.06 1.98 1.29
CA HIS A 48 8.25 0.93 0.66
C HIS A 48 8.51 -0.43 1.31
N PHE A 49 7.47 -1.21 1.52
CA PHE A 49 7.56 -2.43 2.31
C PHE A 49 6.79 -3.57 1.66
N ALA A 50 7.40 -4.76 1.69
CA ALA A 50 6.71 -6.01 1.44
C ALA A 50 6.11 -6.58 2.74
N ASP A 51 6.71 -6.26 3.88
CA ASP A 51 6.32 -6.76 5.20
C ASP A 51 5.53 -5.70 5.99
N MET A 52 4.35 -6.10 6.48
CA MET A 52 3.47 -5.18 7.20
C MET A 52 4.05 -4.74 8.54
N ASP A 53 4.73 -5.63 9.27
CA ASP A 53 5.27 -5.31 10.58
C ASP A 53 6.45 -4.34 10.46
N CYS A 54 7.26 -4.47 9.41
CA CYS A 54 8.30 -3.51 9.05
C CYS A 54 7.71 -2.14 8.72
N ALA A 55 6.64 -2.10 7.92
CA ALA A 55 5.92 -0.85 7.61
C ALA A 55 5.35 -0.19 8.88
N MET A 56 4.81 -0.97 9.82
CA MET A 56 4.29 -0.48 11.09
C MET A 56 5.38 0.08 12.00
N ARG A 57 6.55 -0.58 12.05
CA ARG A 57 7.73 -0.06 12.77
C ARG A 57 8.21 1.26 12.16
N CYS A 58 8.27 1.35 10.83
CA CYS A 58 8.60 2.59 10.13
C CYS A 58 7.60 3.71 10.46
N LEU A 59 6.29 3.42 10.38
CA LEU A 59 5.23 4.37 10.76
C LEU A 59 5.43 4.91 12.19
N GLN A 60 5.74 4.04 13.14
CA GLN A 60 6.00 4.43 14.53
C GLN A 60 7.22 5.35 14.64
N LEU A 61 8.34 4.99 14.00
CA LEU A 61 9.57 5.79 14.01
C LEU A 61 9.35 7.17 13.40
N ARG A 62 8.82 7.22 12.18
CA ARG A 62 8.57 8.48 11.45
C ARG A 62 7.60 9.38 12.18
N THR A 63 6.60 8.81 12.87
CA THR A 63 5.66 9.61 13.66
C THR A 63 6.36 10.30 14.82
N LYS A 64 7.27 9.59 15.50
CA LYS A 64 8.07 10.16 16.58
C LYS A 64 9.01 11.25 16.06
N GLU A 65 9.75 10.98 14.98
CA GLU A 65 10.66 11.96 14.37
C GLU A 65 9.93 13.24 13.94
N LEU A 66 8.74 13.11 13.33
CA LEU A 66 7.92 14.25 12.95
C LEU A 66 7.50 15.07 14.18
N GLN A 67 7.12 14.41 15.28
CA GLN A 67 6.75 15.09 16.53
C GLN A 67 7.93 15.84 17.14
N GLU A 68 9.10 15.21 17.18
CA GLU A 68 10.33 15.83 17.68
C GLU A 68 10.70 17.05 16.82
N TRP A 69 10.71 16.91 15.50
CA TRP A 69 11.02 18.00 14.57
C TRP A 69 10.05 19.20 14.69
N MET A 70 8.75 18.94 14.84
CA MET A 70 7.74 19.99 15.08
C MET A 70 7.84 20.67 16.45
N ALA A 71 8.57 20.07 17.41
CA ALA A 71 8.77 20.63 18.74
C ALA A 71 10.03 21.51 18.81
N GLU A 72 10.96 21.38 17.85
CA GLU A 72 12.19 22.15 17.80
C GLU A 72 11.97 23.63 17.47
N ASP A 73 11.07 23.95 16.53
CA ASP A 73 10.78 25.33 16.09
C ASP A 73 9.31 25.51 15.68
N GLN A 74 8.77 26.70 15.91
CA GLN A 74 7.46 27.11 15.39
C GLN A 74 7.44 27.13 13.85
N GLU A 75 8.54 27.47 13.18
CA GLU A 75 8.62 27.46 11.72
C GLU A 75 8.43 26.05 11.14
N ASN A 76 8.94 25.02 11.82
CA ASN A 76 8.74 23.61 11.45
C ASN A 76 7.27 23.22 11.53
N ARG A 77 6.58 23.62 12.61
CA ARG A 77 5.14 23.39 12.77
C ARG A 77 4.33 24.10 11.69
N ASP A 78 4.69 25.33 11.36
CA ASP A 78 4.05 26.11 10.30
C ASP A 78 4.29 25.49 8.92
N TYR A 79 5.46 24.89 8.69
CA TYR A 79 5.75 24.11 7.49
C TYR A 79 4.81 22.90 7.37
N VAL A 80 4.72 22.06 8.41
CA VAL A 80 3.83 20.88 8.41
C VAL A 80 2.38 21.28 8.13
N ASN A 81 1.91 22.37 8.75
CA ASN A 81 0.56 22.89 8.54
C ASN A 81 0.29 23.35 7.09
N LYS A 82 1.33 23.69 6.32
CA LYS A 82 1.22 24.08 4.90
C LYS A 82 1.30 22.89 3.95
N CYS A 83 1.70 21.70 4.43
CA CYS A 83 1.81 20.52 3.58
C CYS A 83 0.43 20.13 3.03
N THR A 84 0.26 20.26 1.73
CA THR A 84 -0.99 19.91 1.06
C THR A 84 -1.05 18.40 0.84
N GLY A 85 -2.09 17.75 1.37
CA GLY A 85 -2.38 16.33 1.17
C GLY A 85 -1.77 15.37 2.20
N ILE A 86 -0.72 15.75 2.92
CA ILE A 86 -0.09 14.95 3.99
C ILE A 86 0.41 15.91 5.08
N VAL A 87 -0.32 16.08 6.18
CA VAL A 87 0.10 16.90 7.36
C VAL A 87 0.75 16.00 8.43
N SER A 88 0.80 14.69 8.19
CA SER A 88 1.19 13.67 9.17
C SER A 88 2.04 12.59 8.53
N VAL A 89 2.37 11.54 9.29
CA VAL A 89 2.85 10.28 8.70
C VAL A 89 1.64 9.46 8.25
N LYS A 90 1.72 8.85 7.07
CA LYS A 90 0.65 8.04 6.49
C LYS A 90 1.18 6.69 6.04
N LEU A 91 0.56 5.62 6.54
CA LEU A 91 0.68 4.28 5.98
C LEU A 91 -0.37 4.08 4.89
N GLN A 92 0.03 3.53 3.76
CA GLN A 92 -0.88 3.17 2.68
C GLN A 92 -0.65 1.74 2.21
N VAL A 93 -1.75 1.08 1.88
CA VAL A 93 -1.77 -0.25 1.29
C VAL A 93 -1.86 -0.12 -0.23
N LYS A 94 -1.05 -0.89 -0.96
CA LYS A 94 -1.01 -0.90 -2.40
C LYS A 94 -0.97 -2.34 -2.91
N GLU A 95 -1.82 -2.65 -3.87
CA GLU A 95 -1.73 -3.91 -4.60
C GLU A 95 -0.74 -3.78 -5.77
N MET A 96 0.12 -4.77 -5.91
CA MET A 96 1.10 -4.87 -6.99
C MET A 96 0.92 -6.20 -7.71
N ASN A 97 1.11 -6.24 -9.03
CA ASN A 97 1.19 -7.52 -9.74
C ASN A 97 2.42 -8.31 -9.26
N LEU A 98 2.29 -9.63 -9.13
CA LEU A 98 3.36 -10.51 -8.64
C LEU A 98 4.67 -10.44 -9.45
N GLU A 99 4.60 -10.30 -10.78
CA GLU A 99 5.79 -10.12 -11.62
C GLU A 99 6.51 -8.82 -11.28
N HIS A 100 5.75 -7.73 -11.15
CA HIS A 100 6.31 -6.44 -10.76
C HIS A 100 6.86 -6.49 -9.33
N PHE A 101 6.20 -7.20 -8.41
CA PHE A 101 6.70 -7.40 -7.05
C PHE A 101 8.05 -8.13 -7.05
N ASN A 102 8.17 -9.24 -7.79
CA ASN A 102 9.40 -10.00 -7.87
C ASN A 102 10.55 -9.19 -8.49
N MET A 103 10.26 -8.38 -9.50
CA MET A 103 11.23 -7.44 -10.10
C MET A 103 11.72 -6.42 -9.06
N ARG A 104 10.80 -5.78 -8.33
CA ARG A 104 11.13 -4.81 -7.27
C ARG A 104 11.92 -5.43 -6.12
N ALA A 105 11.56 -6.65 -5.72
CA ALA A 105 12.28 -7.39 -4.70
C ALA A 105 13.73 -7.67 -5.13
N ALA A 106 13.95 -8.06 -6.40
CA ALA A 106 15.29 -8.28 -6.93
C ALA A 106 16.13 -6.99 -7.03
N GLU A 107 15.48 -5.83 -7.16
CA GLU A 107 16.11 -4.51 -7.17
C GLU A 107 16.41 -3.96 -5.76
N ASN A 108 16.13 -4.70 -4.69
CA ASN A 108 16.19 -4.22 -3.30
C ASN A 108 15.36 -2.95 -3.07
N TYR A 109 14.20 -2.85 -3.73
CA TYR A 109 13.31 -1.68 -3.63
C TYR A 109 12.66 -1.52 -2.25
N PHE A 110 12.52 -2.61 -1.50
CA PHE A 110 11.80 -2.60 -0.22
C PHE A 110 12.74 -2.33 0.96
N ASP A 111 12.29 -1.45 1.84
CA ASP A 111 13.00 -0.96 3.03
C ASP A 111 12.83 -1.91 4.24
N ASP A 112 12.31 -3.12 4.05
CA ASP A 112 12.02 -4.07 5.15
C ASP A 112 13.26 -4.33 6.04
N ILE A 113 14.46 -4.38 5.44
CA ILE A 113 15.73 -4.60 6.14
C ILE A 113 16.09 -3.48 7.12
N CYS A 114 15.60 -2.27 6.90
CA CYS A 114 15.85 -1.12 7.76
C CYS A 114 15.04 -1.16 9.06
N TYR A 115 14.02 -2.04 9.13
CA TYR A 115 13.06 -2.11 10.24
C TYR A 115 12.90 -3.53 10.80
N PRO A 116 14.01 -4.19 11.19
CA PRO A 116 13.97 -5.55 11.69
C PRO A 116 13.22 -5.64 13.02
N GLU A 117 12.80 -6.86 13.35
CA GLU A 117 12.30 -7.15 14.68
C GLU A 117 13.36 -6.84 15.74
N VAL A 118 12.98 -6.08 16.77
CA VAL A 118 13.83 -5.88 17.95
C VAL A 118 13.87 -7.21 18.68
N ARG A 119 14.91 -8.02 18.42
CA ARG A 119 15.18 -9.17 19.27
C ARG A 119 15.59 -8.63 20.62
N ASP A 120 14.69 -8.67 21.60
CA ASP A 120 15.04 -8.42 22.99
C ASP A 120 16.20 -9.34 23.36
N ALA A 121 17.41 -8.79 23.44
CA ALA A 121 18.56 -9.42 24.04
C ALA A 121 18.40 -9.38 25.57
N SER A 122 17.37 -10.05 26.10
CA SER A 122 17.10 -10.15 27.53
C SER A 122 16.24 -11.38 27.83
N LYS A 123 16.92 -12.52 27.92
CA LYS A 123 16.57 -13.60 28.85
C LYS A 123 17.74 -13.79 29.79
#